data_AF-A0AAJ2ZEU5-F1
#
_entry.id   AF-A0AAJ2ZEU5-F1
#
_cell.length_a   1.000
_cell.length_b   1.000
_cell.length_c   1.000
_cell.angle_alpha   90.00
_cell.angle_beta   90.00
_cell.angle_gamma   90.00
#
_symmetry.space_group_name_H-M   'P 1'
#
loop_
_entity.id
_entity.type
_entity.pdbx_description
1 polymer ?
#
loop_
_entity_poly.entity_id
_entity_poly.type
_entity_poly.pdbx_seq_one_letter_code
_entity_poly.pdbx_strand_id
1 'polypeptide(L)'
;MRCPYCRHADSRVVDSREADDGQLIRRRRSCPECGKRFTTVEEAVLAVVKRSGVTEPFSRTKIIGGVRKACQGRPVDDDSIALLAQKVEETVRAKGAAEIPSHEVGLAILGPLRDLDEVAYLRFASVYRSFDSLADFEREIETLRAAAQAREGAGAVGAAGATS
;
A
#
# COMPACT_ATOMS: atom_id res chain seq x y z
N MET A 1 -25.93 -7.58 8.29
CA MET A 1 -26.23 -6.13 8.17
C MET A 1 -27.71 -5.95 8.47
N ARG A 2 -28.03 -5.10 9.46
CA ARG A 2 -29.41 -4.92 9.96
C ARG A 2 -30.29 -4.17 8.94
N CYS A 3 -31.52 -4.63 8.73
CA CYS A 3 -32.49 -4.00 7.84
C CYS A 3 -32.89 -2.61 8.38
N PRO A 4 -32.79 -1.52 7.60
CA PRO A 4 -33.15 -0.18 8.06
C PRO A 4 -34.67 0.00 8.25
N TYR A 5 -35.49 -0.86 7.66
CA TYR A 5 -36.96 -0.72 7.68
C TYR A 5 -37.63 -1.47 8.83
N CYS A 6 -37.25 -2.74 9.07
CA CYS A 6 -37.86 -3.59 10.11
C CYS A 6 -36.88 -4.00 11.21
N ARG A 7 -35.62 -3.56 11.13
CA ARG A 7 -34.55 -3.87 12.10
C ARG A 7 -34.17 -5.34 12.22
N HIS A 8 -34.62 -6.22 11.31
CA HIS A 8 -34.13 -7.59 11.19
C HIS A 8 -32.60 -7.62 11.14
N ALA A 9 -31.95 -8.55 11.84
CA ALA A 9 -30.49 -8.59 11.93
C ALA A 9 -29.82 -8.93 10.58
N ASP A 10 -30.52 -9.71 9.75
CA ASP A 10 -29.97 -10.27 8.53
C ASP A 10 -30.51 -9.61 7.26
N SER A 11 -29.68 -9.70 6.22
CA SER A 11 -30.01 -9.25 4.88
C SER A 11 -29.18 -10.00 3.85
N ARG A 12 -29.80 -10.31 2.71
CA ARG A 12 -29.16 -11.03 1.60
C ARG A 12 -28.58 -10.04 0.61
N VAL A 13 -27.34 -10.24 0.18
CA VAL A 13 -26.73 -9.45 -0.90
C VAL A 13 -27.31 -9.89 -2.24
N VAL A 14 -27.77 -8.93 -3.04
CA VAL A 14 -28.41 -9.13 -4.35
C VAL A 14 -27.49 -8.69 -5.48
N ASP A 15 -26.79 -7.56 -5.30
CA ASP A 15 -25.86 -6.98 -6.27
C ASP A 15 -24.71 -6.31 -5.50
N SER A 16 -23.48 -6.41 -6.02
CA SER A 16 -22.31 -5.71 -5.47
C SER A 16 -21.61 -4.95 -6.58
N ARG A 17 -21.24 -3.70 -6.32
CA ARG A 17 -20.47 -2.86 -7.24
C ARG A 17 -19.40 -2.10 -6.49
N GLU A 18 -18.27 -1.88 -7.13
CA GLU A 18 -17.19 -1.03 -6.62
C GLU A 18 -17.52 0.46 -6.81
N ALA A 19 -16.99 1.29 -5.92
CA ALA A 19 -17.11 2.74 -5.93
C ALA A 19 -15.84 3.35 -5.31
N ASP A 20 -15.59 4.63 -5.57
CA ASP A 20 -14.44 5.37 -5.01
C ASP A 20 -13.10 4.67 -5.32
N ASP A 21 -12.84 4.44 -6.61
CA ASP A 21 -11.66 3.72 -7.11
C ASP A 21 -11.38 2.40 -6.38
N GLY A 22 -12.44 1.63 -6.11
CA GLY A 22 -12.35 0.33 -5.45
C GLY A 22 -12.09 0.41 -3.95
N GLN A 23 -12.18 1.59 -3.32
CA GLN A 23 -12.11 1.73 -1.85
C GLN A 23 -13.43 1.40 -1.17
N LEU A 24 -14.55 1.54 -1.88
CA LEU A 24 -15.88 1.29 -1.36
C LEU A 24 -16.60 0.22 -2.21
N ILE A 25 -17.37 -0.62 -1.54
CA ILE A 25 -18.29 -1.57 -2.16
C ILE A 25 -19.71 -1.12 -1.83
N ARG A 26 -20.46 -0.77 -2.88
CA ARG A 26 -21.91 -0.56 -2.79
C ARG A 26 -22.61 -1.90 -2.99
N ARG A 27 -23.27 -2.39 -1.93
CA ARG A 27 -24.04 -3.64 -1.96
C ARG A 27 -25.53 -3.35 -1.91
N ARG A 28 -26.28 -3.81 -2.91
CA ARG A 28 -27.74 -3.86 -2.88
C ARG A 28 -28.15 -5.10 -2.10
N ARG A 29 -28.90 -4.91 -1.01
CA ARG A 29 -29.35 -5.96 -0.11
C ARG A 29 -30.88 -6.07 -0.11
N SER A 30 -31.41 -7.26 0.15
CA SER A 30 -32.84 -7.53 0.37
C SER A 30 -33.06 -8.11 1.77
N CYS A 31 -34.04 -7.59 2.50
CA CYS A 31 -34.46 -8.15 3.78
C CYS A 31 -35.33 -9.40 3.57
N PRO A 32 -35.02 -10.54 4.21
CA PRO A 32 -35.86 -11.74 4.11
C PRO A 32 -37.20 -11.58 4.85
N GLU A 33 -37.27 -10.75 5.89
CA GLU A 33 -38.47 -10.56 6.71
C GLU A 33 -39.50 -9.62 6.04
N CYS A 34 -39.08 -8.44 5.59
CA CYS A 34 -40.00 -7.44 5.03
C CYS A 34 -39.94 -7.28 3.51
N GLY A 35 -39.07 -8.04 2.82
CA GLY A 35 -38.90 -8.02 1.36
C GLY A 35 -38.28 -6.74 0.78
N LYS A 36 -38.11 -5.67 1.57
CA LYS A 36 -37.58 -4.39 1.09
C LYS A 36 -36.10 -4.50 0.70
N ARG A 37 -35.72 -3.73 -0.34
CA ARG A 37 -34.34 -3.60 -0.81
C ARG A 37 -33.72 -2.29 -0.31
N PHE A 38 -32.43 -2.31 -0.02
CA PHE A 38 -31.65 -1.14 0.41
C PHE A 38 -30.19 -1.28 -0.03
N THR A 39 -29.43 -0.19 -0.01
CA THR A 39 -28.00 -0.19 -0.39
C THR A 39 -27.14 0.08 0.84
N THR A 40 -26.08 -0.70 1.02
CA THR A 40 -25.02 -0.43 2.00
C THR A 40 -23.75 0.01 1.27
N VAL A 41 -22.99 0.88 1.91
CA VAL A 41 -21.63 1.25 1.50
C VAL A 41 -20.71 0.62 2.52
N GLU A 42 -19.83 -0.26 2.06
CA GLU A 42 -18.86 -1.00 2.87
C GLU A 42 -17.45 -0.67 2.35
N GLU A 43 -16.42 -0.71 3.18
CA GLU A 43 -15.05 -0.61 2.68
C GLU A 43 -14.69 -1.87 1.88
N ALA A 44 -14.02 -1.69 0.75
CA ALA A 44 -13.46 -2.78 0.00
C ALA A 44 -12.29 -3.39 0.76
N VAL A 45 -12.41 -4.69 1.03
CA VAL A 45 -11.31 -5.48 1.57
C VAL A 45 -10.37 -5.78 0.42
N LEU A 46 -9.30 -4.99 0.31
CA LEU A 46 -8.19 -5.29 -0.57
C LEU A 46 -7.56 -6.62 -0.15
N ALA A 47 -7.52 -7.58 -1.07
CA ALA A 47 -6.94 -8.88 -0.83
C ALA A 47 -5.51 -8.95 -1.40
N VAL A 48 -4.63 -9.68 -0.71
CA VAL A 48 -3.25 -9.93 -1.13
C VAL A 48 -3.11 -11.40 -1.50
N VAL A 49 -2.77 -11.65 -2.76
CA VAL A 49 -2.50 -13.00 -3.28
C VAL A 49 -1.04 -13.34 -3.01
N LYS A 50 -0.79 -14.35 -2.16
CA LYS A 50 0.56 -14.83 -1.85
C LYS A 50 1.13 -15.65 -3.01
N ARG A 51 2.46 -15.82 -3.03
CA ARG A 51 3.15 -16.71 -3.99
C ARG A 51 2.60 -18.15 -3.97
N SER A 52 2.09 -18.62 -2.83
CA SER A 52 1.45 -19.93 -2.70
C SER A 52 0.05 -20.03 -3.35
N GLY A 53 -0.51 -18.92 -3.85
CA GLY A 53 -1.88 -18.82 -4.34
C GLY A 53 -2.92 -18.57 -3.24
N VAL A 54 -2.52 -18.56 -1.96
CA VAL A 54 -3.42 -18.23 -0.84
C VAL A 54 -3.69 -16.73 -0.84
N THR A 55 -4.96 -16.36 -0.68
CA THR A 55 -5.39 -14.96 -0.54
C THR A 55 -5.63 -14.61 0.92
N GLU A 56 -5.17 -13.45 1.33
CA GLU A 56 -5.40 -12.90 2.68
C GLU A 56 -5.76 -11.42 2.62
N PRO A 57 -6.45 -10.85 3.63
CA PRO A 57 -6.68 -9.40 3.67
C PRO A 57 -5.35 -8.62 3.75
N PHE A 58 -5.30 -7.49 3.05
CA PHE A 58 -4.21 -6.53 3.20
C PHE A 58 -4.07 -6.09 4.65
N SER A 59 -2.84 -5.99 5.14
CA SER A 59 -2.55 -5.66 6.53
C SER A 59 -1.37 -4.71 6.62
N ARG A 60 -1.63 -3.47 7.07
CA ARG A 60 -0.59 -2.49 7.39
C ARG A 60 0.41 -3.02 8.41
N THR A 61 -0.03 -3.79 9.41
CA THR A 61 0.84 -4.39 10.43
C THR A 61 1.92 -5.29 9.81
N LYS A 62 1.59 -6.03 8.74
CA LYS A 62 2.58 -6.84 8.01
C LYS A 62 3.60 -5.99 7.25
N ILE A 63 3.18 -4.85 6.70
CA ILE A 63 4.09 -3.89 6.07
C ILE A 63 5.05 -3.31 7.10
N ILE A 64 4.52 -2.80 8.22
CA ILE A 64 5.31 -2.26 9.33
C ILE A 64 6.33 -3.29 9.79
N GLY A 65 5.91 -4.55 10.00
CA GLY A 65 6.82 -5.62 10.41
C GLY A 65 7.92 -5.93 9.38
N GLY A 66 7.61 -5.90 8.09
CA GLY A 66 8.58 -6.10 7.01
C GLY A 66 9.58 -4.95 6.90
N VAL A 67 9.10 -3.71 6.95
CA VAL A 67 9.91 -2.49 6.88
C VAL A 67 10.81 -2.37 8.11
N ARG A 68 10.26 -2.60 9.32
CA ARG A 68 11.03 -2.58 10.56
C ARG A 68 12.21 -3.55 10.53
N LYS A 69 12.06 -4.73 9.90
CA LYS A 69 13.17 -5.67 9.72
C LYS A 69 14.27 -5.10 8.82
N ALA A 70 13.92 -4.43 7.72
CA ALA A 70 14.89 -3.77 6.86
C ALA A 70 15.61 -2.59 7.54
N CYS A 71 14.88 -1.86 8.39
CA CYS A 71 15.40 -0.72 9.17
C CYS A 71 16.21 -1.11 10.42
N GLN A 72 16.46 -2.39 10.69
CA GLN A 72 17.21 -2.81 11.89
C GLN A 72 18.60 -2.14 11.97
N GLY A 73 18.87 -1.46 13.10
CA GLY A 73 20.11 -0.72 13.32
C GLY A 73 20.23 0.60 12.55
N ARG A 74 19.14 1.10 11.97
CA ARG A 74 19.06 2.40 11.30
C ARG A 74 18.34 3.42 12.20
N PRO A 75 18.65 4.72 12.09
CA PRO A 75 18.00 5.78 12.87
C PRO A 75 16.63 6.12 12.25
N VAL A 76 15.68 5.18 12.29
CA VAL A 76 14.33 5.33 11.75
C VAL A 76 13.33 5.09 12.89
N ASP A 77 12.46 6.06 13.14
CA ASP A 77 11.43 5.97 14.17
C ASP A 77 10.18 5.22 13.69
N ASP A 78 9.37 4.77 14.65
CA ASP A 78 8.17 3.98 14.39
C ASP A 78 7.05 4.78 13.70
N ASP A 79 6.96 6.10 13.92
CA ASP A 79 5.94 6.95 13.29
C ASP A 79 6.24 7.12 11.80
N SER A 80 7.52 7.28 11.43
CA SER A 80 7.97 7.29 10.04
C SER A 80 7.66 5.97 9.32
N ILE A 81 7.81 4.82 9.99
CA ILE A 81 7.44 3.51 9.44
C ILE A 81 5.92 3.40 9.27
N ALA A 82 5.13 3.92 10.22
CA ALA A 82 3.68 3.93 10.13
C ALA A 82 3.19 4.80 8.96
N LEU A 83 3.77 5.98 8.78
CA LEU A 83 3.48 6.87 7.65
C LEU A 83 3.85 6.23 6.31
N LEU A 84 5.00 5.54 6.26
CA LEU A 84 5.38 4.76 5.09
C LEU A 84 4.34 3.70 4.77
N ALA A 85 3.89 2.92 5.77
CA ALA A 85 2.89 1.88 5.56
C ALA A 85 1.55 2.43 5.07
N GLN A 86 1.16 3.64 5.53
CA GLN A 86 0.01 4.36 5.00
C GLN A 86 0.18 4.71 3.52
N LYS A 87 1.32 5.32 3.14
CA LYS A 87 1.60 5.67 1.72
C LYS A 87 1.56 4.45 0.81
N VAL A 88 2.04 3.30 1.29
CA VAL A 88 1.97 2.03 0.55
C VAL A 88 0.53 1.58 0.39
N GLU A 89 -0.29 1.63 1.44
CA GLU A 89 -1.72 1.30 1.35
C GLU A 89 -2.43 2.20 0.33
N GLU A 90 -2.22 3.51 0.38
CA GLU A 90 -2.79 4.47 -0.56
C GLU A 90 -2.37 4.16 -2.00
N THR A 91 -1.07 3.90 -2.23
CA THR A 91 -0.53 3.55 -3.55
C THR A 91 -1.16 2.26 -4.10
N VAL A 92 -1.32 1.26 -3.25
CA VAL A 92 -1.89 -0.03 -3.65
C VAL A 92 -3.39 0.11 -3.93
N ARG A 93 -4.13 0.84 -3.09
CA ARG A 93 -5.57 1.07 -3.28
C ARG A 93 -5.88 1.94 -4.50
N ALA A 94 -5.04 2.92 -4.80
CA ALA A 94 -5.19 3.78 -5.99
C ALA A 94 -5.14 3.02 -7.31
N LYS A 95 -4.70 1.75 -7.32
CA LYS A 95 -4.78 0.88 -8.50
C LYS A 95 -6.19 0.40 -8.82
N GLY A 96 -7.15 0.54 -7.89
CA GLY A 96 -8.53 0.09 -8.06
C GLY A 96 -8.71 -1.42 -8.17
N ALA A 97 -7.70 -2.21 -7.77
CA ALA A 97 -7.76 -3.67 -7.83
C ALA A 97 -8.32 -4.25 -6.53
N ALA A 98 -9.28 -5.18 -6.65
CA ALA A 98 -9.80 -5.92 -5.50
C ALA A 98 -8.77 -6.88 -4.89
N GLU A 99 -7.86 -7.40 -5.71
CA GLU A 99 -6.78 -8.29 -5.32
C GLU A 99 -5.44 -7.80 -5.88
N ILE A 100 -4.36 -7.95 -5.10
CA ILE A 100 -3.00 -7.58 -5.52
C ILE A 100 -2.00 -8.70 -5.19
N PRO A 101 -1.05 -9.02 -6.08
CA PRO A 101 0.04 -9.94 -5.76
C PRO A 101 0.92 -9.41 -4.63
N SER A 102 1.35 -10.29 -3.72
CA SER A 102 2.23 -9.90 -2.60
C SER A 102 3.56 -9.29 -3.06
N HIS A 103 4.03 -9.67 -4.25
CA HIS A 103 5.23 -9.08 -4.86
C HIS A 103 5.03 -7.61 -5.19
N GLU A 104 3.88 -7.23 -5.74
CA GLU A 104 3.58 -5.82 -6.04
C GLU A 104 3.47 -4.96 -4.79
N VAL A 105 2.95 -5.50 -3.69
CA VAL A 105 2.98 -4.81 -2.38
C VAL A 105 4.42 -4.55 -1.94
N GLY A 106 5.31 -5.53 -2.13
CA GLY A 106 6.74 -5.37 -1.89
C GLY A 106 7.38 -4.28 -2.75
N LEU A 107 7.05 -4.22 -4.04
CA LEU A 107 7.53 -3.17 -4.94
C LEU A 107 6.99 -1.78 -4.53
N ALA A 108 5.76 -1.68 -4.04
CA ALA A 108 5.19 -0.42 -3.57
C ALA A 108 5.89 0.14 -2.33
N ILE A 109 6.54 -0.70 -1.52
CA ILE A 109 7.33 -0.28 -0.35
C ILE A 109 8.63 0.43 -0.77
N LEU A 110 9.21 0.05 -1.91
CA LEU A 110 10.55 0.48 -2.31
C LEU A 110 10.70 2.00 -2.46
N GLY A 111 9.74 2.67 -3.08
CA GLY A 111 9.77 4.12 -3.27
C GLY A 111 9.81 4.88 -1.93
N PRO A 112 8.76 4.75 -1.09
CA PRO A 112 8.73 5.36 0.23
C PRO A 112 9.91 4.97 1.14
N LEU A 113 10.39 3.72 1.06
CA LEU A 113 11.53 3.28 1.87
C LEU A 113 12.84 3.90 1.42
N ARG A 114 13.04 4.11 0.11
CA ARG A 114 14.20 4.81 -0.43
C ARG A 114 14.30 6.24 0.06
N ASP A 115 13.17 6.92 0.16
CA ASP A 115 13.12 8.30 0.66
C ASP A 115 13.31 8.36 2.18
N LEU A 116 12.98 7.28 2.89
CA LEU A 116 13.15 7.18 4.34
C LEU A 116 14.58 6.80 4.74
N ASP A 117 15.17 5.76 4.13
CA ASP A 117 16.54 5.32 4.39
C ASP A 117 17.08 4.45 3.25
N GLU A 118 18.15 4.92 2.58
CA GLU A 118 18.73 4.26 1.41
C GLU A 118 19.35 2.88 1.72
N VAL A 119 19.85 2.66 2.94
CA VAL A 119 20.44 1.38 3.35
C VAL A 119 19.35 0.34 3.61
N ALA A 120 18.29 0.72 4.33
CA ALA A 120 17.11 -0.12 4.53
C ALA A 120 16.45 -0.45 3.19
N TYR A 121 16.39 0.52 2.27
CA TYR A 121 15.96 0.30 0.90
C TYR A 121 16.78 -0.77 0.20
N LEU A 122 18.12 -0.69 0.18
CA LEU A 122 18.97 -1.69 -0.48
C LEU A 122 18.76 -3.10 0.10
N ARG A 123 18.65 -3.21 1.44
CA ARG A 123 18.36 -4.48 2.12
C ARG A 123 17.00 -5.06 1.74
N PHE A 124 16.00 -4.21 1.54
CA PHE A 124 14.67 -4.64 1.13
C PHE A 124 14.65 -4.98 -0.36
N ALA A 125 15.25 -4.14 -1.20
CA ALA A 125 15.31 -4.28 -2.65
C ALA A 125 15.98 -5.59 -3.07
N SER A 126 17.03 -6.03 -2.38
CA SER A 126 17.71 -7.29 -2.71
C SER A 126 16.79 -8.52 -2.70
N VAL A 127 15.76 -8.51 -1.86
CA VAL A 127 14.77 -9.60 -1.77
C VAL A 127 13.70 -9.52 -2.86
N TYR A 128 13.26 -8.29 -3.22
CA TYR A 128 12.09 -8.09 -4.10
C TYR A 128 12.44 -7.78 -5.55
N ARG A 129 13.68 -7.38 -5.84
CA ARG A 129 14.22 -7.14 -7.20
C ARG A 129 15.19 -8.23 -7.68
N SER A 130 15.29 -9.35 -6.96
CA SER A 130 16.16 -10.48 -7.30
C SER A 130 17.61 -10.06 -7.55
N PHE A 131 18.27 -9.49 -6.54
CA PHE A 131 19.70 -9.18 -6.66
C PHE A 131 20.47 -10.49 -6.52
N ASP A 132 21.04 -10.97 -7.62
CA ASP A 132 21.73 -12.26 -7.70
C ASP A 132 23.25 -12.08 -7.75
N SER A 133 23.74 -10.85 -7.89
CA SER A 133 25.17 -10.54 -8.03
C SER A 133 25.57 -9.22 -7.36
N LEU A 134 26.88 -9.07 -7.08
CA LEU A 134 27.45 -7.80 -6.63
C LEU A 134 27.21 -6.66 -7.63
N ALA A 135 27.22 -6.98 -8.93
CA ALA A 135 26.94 -6.01 -9.99
C ALA A 135 25.52 -5.43 -9.90
N ASP A 136 24.55 -6.16 -9.36
CA ASP A 136 23.18 -5.65 -9.15
C ASP A 136 23.15 -4.58 -8.06
N PHE A 137 23.92 -4.80 -6.99
CA PHE A 137 24.10 -3.79 -5.94
C PHE A 137 24.81 -2.55 -6.46
N GLU A 138 25.87 -2.71 -7.26
CA GLU A 138 26.62 -1.59 -7.83
C GLU A 138 25.71 -0.68 -8.68
N ARG A 139 24.93 -1.26 -9.59
CA ARG A 139 23.98 -0.49 -10.43
C ARG A 139 22.92 0.23 -9.60
N GLU A 140 22.41 -0.41 -8.56
CA GLU A 140 21.42 0.23 -7.69
C GLU A 140 22.04 1.36 -6.86
N ILE A 141 23.26 1.19 -6.36
CA ILE A 141 24.02 2.24 -5.65
C ILE A 141 24.28 3.44 -6.58
N GLU A 142 24.66 3.20 -7.84
CA GLU A 142 24.82 4.27 -8.83
C GLU A 142 23.52 5.04 -9.05
N THR A 143 22.39 4.32 -9.13
CA THR A 143 21.06 4.92 -9.25
C THR A 143 20.72 5.80 -8.05
N LEU A 144 21.03 5.35 -6.83
CA LEU A 144 20.83 6.12 -5.61
C LEU A 144 21.69 7.39 -5.58
N ARG A 145 22.98 7.28 -5.96
CA ARG A 145 23.89 8.43 -6.05
C ARG A 145 23.40 9.47 -7.04
N ALA A 146 22.94 9.04 -8.22
CA ALA A 146 22.39 9.95 -9.22
C ALA A 146 21.13 10.66 -8.70
N ALA A 147 20.24 9.94 -8.00
CA ALA A 147 19.05 10.52 -7.39
C ALA A 147 19.37 11.52 -6.26
N ALA A 148 20.39 11.24 -5.43
CA ALA A 148 20.87 12.17 -4.41
C ALA A 148 21.39 13.48 -5.01
N GLN A 149 22.24 13.39 -6.05
CA GLN A 149 22.78 14.55 -6.76
C GLN A 149 21.67 15.40 -7.42
N ALA A 150 20.65 14.76 -8.00
CA ALA A 150 19.51 15.45 -8.58
C ALA A 150 18.70 16.22 -7.51
N ARG A 151 18.52 15.65 -6.32
CA ARG A 151 17.83 16.30 -5.19
C ARG A 151 18.62 17.50 -4.65
N GLU A 152 19.94 17.37 -4.52
CA GLU A 152 20.82 18.48 -4.12
C GLU A 152 20.81 19.62 -5.14
N GLY A 153 20.87 19.30 -6.43
CA GLY A 153 20.78 20.27 -7.52
C GLY A 153 19.44 21.01 -7.57
N ALA A 154 18.32 20.31 -7.37
CA ALA A 154 16.99 20.93 -7.34
C ALA A 154 16.80 21.86 -6.12
N GLY A 155 17.36 21.50 -4.96
CA GLY A 155 17.35 22.35 -3.77
C GLY A 155 18.15 23.64 -3.94
N ALA A 156 19.30 23.59 -4.63
CA ALA A 156 20.10 24.77 -4.93
C ALA A 156 19.39 25.75 -5.90
N VAL A 157 18.66 25.23 -6.89
CA VAL A 157 17.89 26.06 -7.85
C VAL A 157 16.67 26.69 -7.18
N GLY A 158 15.97 25.96 -6.31
CA GLY A 158 14.82 26.48 -5.56
C GLY A 158 15.19 27.59 -4.56
N ALA A 159 16.34 27.48 -3.91
CA ALA A 159 16.84 28.52 -2.99
C ALA A 159 17.27 29.81 -3.72
N ALA A 160 17.77 29.70 -4.96
CA ALA A 160 18.14 30.87 -5.78
C ALA A 160 16.93 31.64 -6.35
N GLY A 161 15.77 31.00 -6.47
CA GLY A 161 14.54 31.63 -6.99
C GLY A 161 13.67 32.33 -5.94
N ALA A 162 13.88 32.08 -4.64
CA ALA A 162 13.07 32.65 -3.55
C ALA A 162 13.57 34.01 -3.04
N THR A 163 14.69 34.52 -3.58
CA THR A 163 15.30 35.81 -3.23
C THR A 163 15.02 36.91 -4.28
N SER A 164 14.02 36.72 -5.16
CA SER A 164 13.62 37.69 -6.20
C SER A 164 12.29 38.36 -5.87
#